data_AF-A0A661CUU6-F1
#
_entry.id   AF-A0A661CUU6-F1
#
_cell.length_a   1.000
_cell.length_b   1.000
_cell.length_c   1.000
_cell.angle_alpha   90.00
_cell.angle_beta   90.00
_cell.angle_gamma   90.00
#
_symmetry.space_group_name_H-M   'P 1'
#
loop_
_entity.id
_entity.type
_entity.pdbx_description
1 polymer ?
#
loop_
_entity_poly.entity_id
_entity_poly.type
_entity_poly.pdbx_seq_one_letter_code
_entity_poly.pdbx_strand_id
1 'polypeptide(L)'
;MMIKVYVINKNGNPLMPCKPAKARKLLRDGKAKPVKRVPFTIQLTWDCEENLQPVIIGIDKGSKITGFSAIANDEILVSGYINHRRDVTQKMEARAANRRQRRNRLWHRPPRFNNRSSSKRSGRLPPSGKANADEVIRVINTLPLPITSVIIEDVLIDIAKLNDPTLAGKDYQKSNRLHENLTKATLLRDDFRCQQCHVKNTRLEVHHIKPSSEGGKNTIKNLITLCSKCHSHIHSGKIRLKTKGVSGFEDKIAQRTMQGKHYLEMNIRKKYDFERVYGYQTAEFRKELGLPKDHDSDALAIATLGTGKRIRFHRDNFYTINFRPVQTRRRYHDLPVNGAGRVKYQLNEDSEGFRKGDIVLVKNRYVKQVNSIYSTGALAFKRVKGEPGSSIPKNCQLLERQSSIVFYSIKCH
;
A
#
# COMPACT_ATOMS: atom_id res chain seq x y z
N MET A 1 -28.21 0.16 9.43
CA MET A 1 -26.77 -0.15 9.29
C MET A 1 -26.49 -1.57 9.76
N MET A 2 -25.82 -2.36 8.93
CA MET A 2 -25.31 -3.70 9.24
C MET A 2 -23.90 -3.62 9.83
N ILE A 3 -23.73 -2.85 10.91
CA ILE A 3 -22.43 -2.74 11.61
C ILE A 3 -22.02 -4.13 12.08
N LYS A 4 -20.75 -4.50 11.91
CA LYS A 4 -20.20 -5.74 12.44
C LYS A 4 -19.22 -5.44 13.57
N VAL A 5 -19.22 -6.32 14.56
CA VAL A 5 -18.23 -6.34 15.64
C VAL A 5 -17.25 -7.46 15.36
N TYR A 6 -15.97 -7.12 15.29
CA TYR A 6 -14.93 -8.11 15.01
C TYR A 6 -14.63 -8.92 16.26
N VAL A 7 -14.31 -10.19 16.08
CA VAL A 7 -14.12 -11.14 17.16
C VAL A 7 -12.77 -11.82 16.99
N ILE A 8 -12.03 -11.94 18.09
CA ILE A 8 -10.84 -12.79 18.16
C ILE A 8 -11.06 -13.86 19.24
N ASN A 9 -10.48 -15.04 19.02
CA ASN A 9 -10.53 -16.12 20.00
C ASN A 9 -9.66 -15.78 21.23
N LYS A 10 -9.68 -16.66 22.24
CA LYS A 10 -8.86 -16.53 23.46
C LYS A 10 -7.36 -16.46 23.16
N ASN A 11 -6.89 -17.13 22.10
CA ASN A 11 -5.49 -17.16 21.66
C ASN A 11 -5.06 -15.95 20.80
N GLY A 12 -5.99 -15.07 20.44
CA GLY A 12 -5.72 -13.88 19.62
C GLY A 12 -5.89 -14.06 18.11
N ASN A 13 -6.34 -15.23 17.64
CA ASN A 13 -6.64 -15.46 16.23
C ASN A 13 -7.98 -14.81 15.83
N PRO A 14 -8.06 -14.18 14.66
CA PRO A 14 -9.33 -13.66 14.14
C PRO A 14 -10.37 -14.74 13.89
N LEU A 15 -11.61 -14.44 14.30
CA LEU A 15 -12.81 -15.21 13.97
C LEU A 15 -13.72 -14.38 13.06
N MET A 16 -14.82 -15.01 12.63
CA MET A 16 -15.85 -14.32 11.89
C MET A 16 -16.53 -13.23 12.72
N PRO A 17 -16.79 -12.04 12.13
CA PRO A 17 -17.38 -10.95 12.87
C PRO A 17 -18.86 -11.22 13.16
N CYS A 18 -19.37 -10.62 14.23
CA CYS A 18 -20.74 -10.85 14.70
C CYS A 18 -21.60 -9.58 14.71
N LYS A 19 -22.92 -9.76 14.87
CA LYS A 19 -23.86 -8.65 15.01
C LYS A 19 -23.64 -7.92 16.36
N PRO A 20 -23.85 -6.60 16.45
CA PRO A 20 -23.69 -5.84 17.69
C PRO A 20 -24.55 -6.36 18.85
N ALA A 21 -25.75 -6.89 18.55
CA ALA A 21 -26.60 -7.52 19.56
C ALA A 21 -25.92 -8.72 20.24
N LYS A 22 -25.26 -9.59 19.46
CA LYS A 22 -24.50 -10.73 19.99
C LYS A 22 -23.30 -10.26 20.79
N ALA A 23 -22.54 -9.28 20.28
CA ALA A 23 -21.41 -8.69 21.00
C ALA A 23 -21.82 -8.09 22.36
N ARG A 24 -22.94 -7.35 22.42
CA ARG A 24 -23.47 -6.80 23.68
C ARG A 24 -23.84 -7.89 24.68
N LYS A 25 -24.44 -9.00 24.23
CA LYS A 25 -24.74 -10.14 25.10
C LYS A 25 -23.46 -10.76 25.66
N LEU A 26 -22.47 -11.04 24.79
CA LEU A 26 -21.18 -11.60 25.21
C LEU A 26 -20.44 -10.72 26.22
N LEU A 27 -20.45 -9.40 26.02
CA LEU A 27 -19.83 -8.44 26.94
C LEU A 27 -20.57 -8.37 28.29
N ARG A 28 -21.90 -8.38 28.27
CA ARG A 28 -22.74 -8.37 29.48
C ARG A 28 -22.54 -9.63 30.31
N ASP A 29 -22.46 -10.78 29.65
CA ASP A 29 -22.31 -12.09 30.27
C ASP A 29 -20.85 -12.38 30.69
N GLY A 30 -19.91 -11.43 30.51
CA GLY A 30 -18.49 -11.63 30.83
C GLY A 30 -17.74 -12.63 29.94
N LYS A 31 -18.35 -13.09 28.84
CA LYS A 31 -17.80 -14.08 27.90
C LYS A 31 -16.85 -13.48 26.86
N ALA A 32 -16.74 -12.15 26.82
CA ALA A 32 -15.81 -11.43 25.98
C ALA A 32 -15.33 -10.14 26.66
N LYS A 33 -14.17 -9.64 26.23
CA LYS A 33 -13.60 -8.34 26.64
C LYS A 33 -13.29 -7.46 25.43
N PRO A 34 -13.48 -6.13 25.50
CA PRO A 34 -13.05 -5.23 24.43
C PRO A 34 -11.52 -5.18 24.38
N VAL A 35 -10.94 -5.34 23.19
CA VAL A 35 -9.47 -5.26 22.97
C VAL A 35 -9.06 -4.13 22.05
N LYS A 36 -9.99 -3.65 21.21
CA LYS A 36 -9.76 -2.53 20.30
C LYS A 36 -11.06 -1.77 20.10
N ARG A 37 -10.97 -0.44 20.04
CA ARG A 37 -12.11 0.46 19.84
C ARG A 37 -12.39 0.71 18.37
N VAL A 38 -11.36 0.80 17.52
CA VAL A 38 -11.51 1.06 16.08
C VAL A 38 -10.54 0.20 15.24
N PRO A 39 -11.04 -0.69 14.36
CA PRO A 39 -12.40 -1.22 14.40
C PRO A 39 -12.74 -1.83 15.76
N PHE A 40 -14.02 -1.82 16.17
CA PHE A 40 -14.41 -2.36 17.47
C PHE A 40 -14.25 -3.88 17.47
N THR A 41 -13.34 -4.37 18.32
CA THR A 41 -12.97 -5.78 18.39
C THR A 41 -13.11 -6.28 19.82
N ILE A 42 -13.77 -7.42 19.98
CA ILE A 42 -13.90 -8.14 21.23
C ILE A 42 -13.07 -9.44 21.18
N GLN A 43 -12.51 -9.83 22.32
CA GLN A 43 -11.81 -11.09 22.51
C GLN A 43 -12.65 -12.00 23.39
N LEU A 44 -12.87 -13.23 22.96
CA LEU A 44 -13.54 -14.24 23.77
C LEU A 44 -12.67 -14.68 24.95
N THR A 45 -13.29 -14.98 26.08
CA THR A 45 -12.60 -15.45 27.30
C THR A 45 -12.58 -16.97 27.42
N TRP A 46 -13.25 -17.67 26.51
CA TRP A 46 -13.41 -19.12 26.47
C TRP A 46 -12.97 -19.67 25.11
N ASP A 47 -12.66 -20.96 25.09
CA ASP A 47 -12.24 -21.68 23.89
C ASP A 47 -13.47 -22.06 23.06
N CYS A 48 -13.48 -21.69 21.79
CA CYS A 48 -14.60 -21.92 20.88
C CYS A 48 -14.16 -22.73 19.67
N GLU A 49 -15.10 -23.43 19.04
CA GLU A 49 -14.89 -24.06 17.74
C GLU A 49 -14.60 -22.98 16.67
N GLU A 50 -13.48 -23.12 15.98
CA GLU A 50 -13.02 -22.19 14.95
C GLU A 50 -13.73 -22.46 13.61
N ASN A 51 -15.06 -22.33 13.62
CA ASN A 51 -15.88 -22.45 12.41
C ASN A 51 -15.69 -21.18 11.54
N LEU A 52 -14.63 -21.19 10.74
CA LEU A 52 -14.24 -20.11 9.84
C LEU A 52 -14.84 -20.32 8.45
N GLN A 53 -15.22 -19.22 7.79
CA GLN A 53 -15.50 -19.22 6.36
C GLN A 53 -14.38 -18.50 5.60
N PRO A 54 -14.13 -18.85 4.32
CA PRO A 54 -13.16 -18.15 3.49
C PRO A 54 -13.50 -16.66 3.38
N VAL A 55 -12.55 -15.80 3.72
CA VAL A 55 -12.66 -14.35 3.56
C VAL A 55 -11.74 -13.91 2.43
N ILE A 56 -12.33 -13.34 1.39
CA ILE A 56 -11.64 -12.82 0.21
C ILE A 56 -11.50 -11.30 0.37
N ILE A 57 -10.31 -10.75 0.16
CA ILE A 57 -10.11 -9.30 0.12
C ILE A 57 -9.64 -8.84 -1.26
N GLY A 58 -10.40 -7.92 -1.85
CA GLY A 58 -10.01 -7.21 -3.06
C GLY A 58 -9.22 -5.96 -2.71
N ILE A 59 -8.16 -5.68 -3.48
CA ILE A 59 -7.28 -4.52 -3.31
C ILE A 59 -7.17 -3.74 -4.61
N ASP A 60 -7.75 -2.55 -4.64
CA ASP A 60 -7.50 -1.55 -5.68
C ASP A 60 -6.29 -0.70 -5.28
N LYS A 61 -5.11 -1.08 -5.75
CA LYS A 61 -3.86 -0.43 -5.36
C LYS A 61 -3.59 0.84 -6.17
N GLY A 62 -3.66 1.99 -5.48
CA GLY A 62 -3.22 3.28 -5.99
C GLY A 62 -1.94 3.83 -5.34
N SER A 63 -1.46 4.96 -5.87
CA SER A 63 -0.23 5.61 -5.40
C SER A 63 -0.45 6.51 -4.17
N LYS A 64 -1.61 7.17 -4.09
CA LYS A 64 -2.02 8.02 -2.97
C LYS A 64 -2.96 7.31 -2.01
N ILE A 65 -3.95 6.63 -2.58
CA ILE A 65 -5.00 5.90 -1.86
C ILE A 65 -5.04 4.49 -2.45
N THR A 66 -5.18 3.49 -1.60
CA THR A 66 -5.53 2.12 -1.99
C THR A 66 -6.88 1.78 -1.41
N GLY A 67 -7.82 1.37 -2.26
CA GLY A 67 -9.11 0.84 -1.83
C GLY A 67 -8.98 -0.62 -1.42
N PHE A 68 -9.74 -1.03 -0.42
CA PHE A 68 -9.89 -2.44 -0.07
C PHE A 68 -11.33 -2.77 0.30
N SER A 69 -11.73 -4.01 0.02
CA SER A 69 -13.02 -4.56 0.43
C SER A 69 -12.85 -6.04 0.72
N ALA A 70 -13.22 -6.47 1.94
CA ALA A 70 -13.21 -7.88 2.32
C ALA A 70 -14.63 -8.40 2.44
N ILE A 71 -14.85 -9.57 1.83
CA ILE A 71 -16.16 -10.19 1.68
C ILE A 71 -16.14 -11.64 2.21
N ALA A 72 -17.29 -12.08 2.71
CA ALA A 72 -17.59 -13.49 2.98
C ALA A 72 -19.11 -13.66 3.05
N ASN A 73 -19.60 -14.86 2.73
CA ASN A 73 -21.04 -15.18 2.76
C ASN A 73 -21.90 -14.12 2.04
N ASP A 74 -21.42 -13.61 0.92
CA ASP A 74 -22.12 -12.65 0.06
C ASP A 74 -22.40 -11.29 0.73
N GLU A 75 -21.63 -10.97 1.77
CA GLU A 75 -21.69 -9.71 2.51
C GLU A 75 -20.31 -9.03 2.58
N ILE A 76 -20.32 -7.69 2.66
CA ILE A 76 -19.12 -6.90 2.94
C ILE A 76 -18.86 -6.92 4.45
N LEU A 77 -17.72 -7.47 4.86
CA LEU A 77 -17.30 -7.49 6.26
C LEU A 77 -16.61 -6.19 6.67
N VAL A 78 -15.77 -5.65 5.78
CA VAL A 78 -15.06 -4.39 5.96
C VAL A 78 -14.70 -3.81 4.60
N SER A 79 -14.77 -2.49 4.48
CA SER A 79 -14.23 -1.77 3.32
C SER A 79 -13.50 -0.51 3.79
N GLY A 80 -12.72 0.11 2.92
CA GLY A 80 -12.01 1.30 3.32
C GLY A 80 -10.95 1.82 2.37
N TYR A 81 -10.31 2.89 2.83
CA TYR A 81 -9.20 3.54 2.15
C TYR A 81 -7.93 3.46 2.98
N ILE A 82 -6.83 3.08 2.35
CA ILE A 82 -5.49 3.17 2.88
C ILE A 82 -4.85 4.43 2.32
N ASN A 83 -4.67 5.44 3.17
CA ASN A 83 -4.01 6.68 2.81
C ASN A 83 -2.50 6.52 2.96
N HIS A 84 -1.81 6.48 1.82
CA HIS A 84 -0.38 6.26 1.78
C HIS A 84 0.43 7.46 2.23
N ARG A 85 1.58 7.19 2.85
CA ARG A 85 2.50 8.26 3.27
C ARG A 85 3.13 8.97 2.07
N ARG A 86 2.96 10.29 2.03
CA ARG A 86 3.51 11.16 0.97
C ARG A 86 4.85 11.82 1.32
N ASP A 87 5.24 11.76 2.59
CA ASP A 87 6.44 12.42 3.13
C ASP A 87 7.75 11.63 2.90
N VAL A 88 7.66 10.40 2.38
CA VAL A 88 8.81 9.50 2.21
C VAL A 88 9.85 10.12 1.27
N THR A 89 9.42 10.66 0.14
CA THR A 89 10.31 11.26 -0.87
C THR A 89 11.09 12.45 -0.28
N GLN A 90 10.37 13.41 0.33
CA GLN A 90 10.97 14.58 0.98
C GLN A 90 11.95 14.17 2.09
N LYS A 91 11.61 13.17 2.90
CA LYS A 91 12.52 12.63 3.94
C LYS A 91 13.78 11.99 3.33
N MET A 92 13.68 11.34 2.18
CA MET A 92 14.83 10.77 1.47
C MET A 92 15.72 11.84 0.84
N GLU A 93 15.12 12.90 0.30
CA GLU A 93 15.82 14.08 -0.24
C GLU A 93 16.59 14.81 0.86
N ALA A 94 15.95 15.11 1.99
CA ALA A 94 16.60 15.73 3.15
C ALA A 94 17.77 14.87 3.66
N ARG A 95 17.58 13.54 3.75
CA ARG A 95 18.66 12.61 4.10
C ARG A 95 19.80 12.64 3.08
N ALA A 96 19.50 12.75 1.79
CA ALA A 96 20.51 12.85 0.74
C ALA A 96 21.27 14.18 0.78
N ALA A 97 20.59 15.29 1.08
CA ALA A 97 21.18 16.61 1.28
C ALA A 97 22.16 16.60 2.48
N ASN A 98 21.75 16.10 3.64
CA ASN A 98 22.62 15.98 4.82
C ASN A 98 23.84 15.08 4.56
N ARG A 99 23.71 14.05 3.72
CA ARG A 99 24.86 13.23 3.28
C ARG A 99 25.78 13.98 2.33
N ARG A 100 25.24 14.80 1.42
CA ARG A 100 26.02 15.66 0.50
C ARG A 100 26.81 16.70 1.29
N GLN A 101 26.15 17.45 2.20
CA GLN A 101 26.80 18.45 3.04
C GLN A 101 27.96 17.85 3.84
N ARG A 102 27.77 16.67 4.46
CA ARG A 102 28.85 15.98 5.19
C ARG A 102 30.02 15.56 4.30
N ARG A 103 29.77 15.20 3.04
CA ARG A 103 30.85 14.87 2.09
C ARG A 103 31.62 16.11 1.63
N ASN A 104 30.99 17.27 1.64
CA ASN A 104 31.60 18.53 1.21
C ASN A 104 32.36 19.25 2.35
N ARG A 105 32.26 18.78 3.60
CA ARG A 105 33.10 19.24 4.72
C ARG A 105 34.45 18.52 4.67
N LEU A 106 35.35 19.02 3.82
CA LEU A 106 36.63 18.42 3.50
C LEU A 106 37.77 19.02 4.33
N TRP A 107 37.68 18.99 5.68
CA TRP A 107 38.78 19.52 6.50
C TRP A 107 39.89 18.47 6.71
N HIS A 108 39.54 17.20 6.96
CA HIS A 108 40.52 16.13 7.20
C HIS A 108 40.16 14.79 6.54
N ARG A 109 39.29 14.78 5.52
CA ARG A 109 38.80 13.53 4.92
C ARG A 109 38.70 13.60 3.40
N PRO A 110 39.25 12.62 2.66
CA PRO A 110 39.08 12.55 1.22
C PRO A 110 37.62 12.28 0.82
N PRO A 111 37.15 12.85 -0.31
CA PRO A 111 35.80 12.63 -0.79
C PRO A 111 35.60 11.17 -1.23
N ARG A 112 34.47 10.56 -0.81
CA ARG A 112 34.13 9.17 -1.15
C ARG A 112 32.94 9.09 -2.11
N PHE A 113 33.13 9.52 -3.36
CA PHE A 113 32.05 9.59 -4.38
C PHE A 113 31.52 8.22 -4.82
N ASN A 114 32.36 7.19 -4.73
CA ASN A 114 32.09 5.82 -5.20
C ASN A 114 31.41 4.91 -4.17
N ASN A 115 31.20 5.37 -2.92
CA ASN A 115 30.46 4.64 -1.89
C ASN A 115 28.94 4.68 -2.14
N ARG A 116 28.53 4.05 -3.24
CA ARG A 116 27.17 3.98 -3.79
C ARG A 116 26.67 2.55 -3.96
N SER A 117 27.31 1.56 -3.31
CA SER A 117 26.93 0.14 -3.36
C SER A 117 25.43 -0.07 -3.10
N SER A 118 24.88 0.60 -2.08
CA SER A 118 23.45 0.53 -1.75
C SER A 118 22.55 1.00 -2.92
N SER A 119 22.93 2.04 -3.67
CA SER A 119 22.15 2.54 -4.82
C SER A 119 22.36 1.74 -6.10
N LYS A 120 23.43 0.94 -6.20
CA LYS A 120 23.74 0.09 -7.35
C LYS A 120 23.23 -1.36 -7.20
N ARG A 121 22.68 -1.72 -6.03
CA ARG A 121 22.16 -3.07 -5.76
C ARG A 121 21.02 -3.41 -6.72
N SER A 122 21.11 -4.54 -7.42
CA SER A 122 20.04 -5.08 -8.25
C SER A 122 18.80 -5.40 -7.41
N GLY A 123 17.61 -5.31 -8.00
CA GLY A 123 16.34 -5.57 -7.30
C GLY A 123 15.93 -4.51 -6.26
N ARG A 124 16.64 -3.38 -6.18
CA ARG A 124 16.29 -2.30 -5.24
C ARG A 124 15.00 -1.60 -5.65
N LEU A 125 13.98 -1.70 -4.79
CA LEU A 125 12.77 -0.90 -4.90
C LEU A 125 13.00 0.56 -4.46
N PRO A 126 12.36 1.54 -5.10
CA PRO A 126 12.29 2.89 -4.58
C PRO A 126 11.68 2.89 -3.17
N PRO A 127 12.23 3.67 -2.22
CA PRO A 127 11.72 3.70 -0.84
C PRO A 127 10.23 4.03 -0.73
N SER A 128 9.71 4.91 -1.60
CA SER A 128 8.28 5.26 -1.64
C SER A 128 7.41 4.10 -2.11
N GLY A 129 7.79 3.43 -3.20
CA GLY A 129 7.07 2.26 -3.72
C GLY A 129 7.09 1.10 -2.74
N LYS A 130 8.23 0.87 -2.07
CA LYS A 130 8.33 -0.13 -0.98
C LYS A 130 7.42 0.23 0.20
N ALA A 131 7.45 1.49 0.67
CA ALA A 131 6.63 1.93 1.79
C ALA A 131 5.13 1.78 1.49
N ASN A 132 4.68 2.19 0.29
CA ASN A 132 3.30 2.03 -0.16
C ASN A 132 2.86 0.55 -0.17
N ALA A 133 3.69 -0.36 -0.66
CA ALA A 133 3.38 -1.80 -0.63
C ALA A 133 3.41 -2.39 0.79
N ASP A 134 4.43 -2.07 1.60
CA ASP A 134 4.54 -2.50 3.00
C ASP A 134 3.33 -2.00 3.82
N GLU A 135 2.83 -0.80 3.53
CA GLU A 135 1.64 -0.21 4.14
C GLU A 135 0.39 -1.07 3.89
N VAL A 136 0.14 -1.50 2.64
CA VAL A 136 -0.97 -2.41 2.30
C VAL A 136 -0.82 -3.75 3.02
N ILE A 137 0.37 -4.38 2.96
CA ILE A 137 0.64 -5.67 3.62
C ILE A 137 0.35 -5.59 5.12
N ARG A 138 0.79 -4.51 5.75
CA ARG A 138 0.57 -4.30 7.19
C ARG A 138 -0.90 -4.12 7.53
N VAL A 139 -1.67 -3.44 6.69
CA VAL A 139 -3.12 -3.30 6.88
C VAL A 139 -3.80 -4.66 6.78
N ILE A 140 -3.56 -5.41 5.70
CA ILE A 140 -4.14 -6.76 5.50
C ILE A 140 -3.84 -7.65 6.71
N ASN A 141 -2.60 -7.68 7.18
CA ASN A 141 -2.19 -8.48 8.34
C ASN A 141 -2.80 -8.02 9.68
N THR A 142 -3.27 -6.76 9.78
CA THR A 142 -3.81 -6.19 11.02
C THR A 142 -5.34 -6.19 11.03
N LEU A 143 -6.00 -6.48 9.91
CA LEU A 143 -7.44 -6.60 9.87
C LEU A 143 -7.87 -7.77 10.77
N PRO A 144 -8.83 -7.57 11.69
CA PRO A 144 -9.31 -8.61 12.60
C PRO A 144 -10.30 -9.54 11.88
N LEU A 145 -9.85 -10.12 10.77
CA LEU A 145 -10.61 -11.05 9.94
C LEU A 145 -9.74 -12.27 9.57
N PRO A 146 -10.33 -13.47 9.47
CA PRO A 146 -9.64 -14.68 9.02
C PRO A 146 -9.49 -14.67 7.49
N ILE A 147 -8.65 -13.76 6.98
CA ILE A 147 -8.40 -13.59 5.54
C ILE A 147 -7.73 -14.85 4.99
N THR A 148 -8.34 -15.44 3.96
CA THR A 148 -7.82 -16.62 3.26
C THR A 148 -7.19 -16.24 1.92
N SER A 149 -7.87 -15.41 1.12
CA SER A 149 -7.44 -15.03 -0.23
C SER A 149 -7.37 -13.51 -0.41
N VAL A 150 -6.37 -13.06 -1.15
CA VAL A 150 -6.15 -11.65 -1.53
C VAL A 150 -6.13 -11.54 -3.05
N ILE A 151 -7.04 -10.73 -3.60
CA ILE A 151 -7.13 -10.46 -5.02
C ILE A 151 -6.66 -9.03 -5.29
N ILE A 152 -5.72 -8.87 -6.23
CA ILE A 152 -5.17 -7.56 -6.59
C ILE A 152 -5.32 -7.34 -8.08
N GLU A 153 -5.74 -6.13 -8.46
CA GLU A 153 -5.72 -5.71 -9.86
C GLU A 153 -4.28 -5.58 -10.38
N ASP A 154 -3.97 -6.22 -11.51
CA ASP A 154 -2.69 -6.06 -12.21
C ASP A 154 -2.63 -4.72 -12.95
N VAL A 155 -1.43 -4.13 -13.09
CA VAL A 155 -1.20 -2.96 -13.98
C VAL A 155 -1.15 -3.39 -15.44
N LEU A 156 -0.93 -4.69 -15.68
CA LEU A 156 -0.71 -5.23 -17.00
C LEU A 156 -1.98 -5.84 -17.56
N ILE A 157 -2.43 -5.33 -18.70
CA ILE A 157 -3.10 -6.17 -19.69
C ILE A 157 -2.11 -7.29 -20.04
N ASP A 158 -2.50 -8.56 -19.85
CA ASP A 158 -1.63 -9.68 -20.23
C ASP A 158 -1.71 -9.92 -21.74
N ILE A 159 -0.83 -9.22 -22.45
CA ILE A 159 -0.74 -9.23 -23.91
C ILE A 159 -0.44 -10.64 -24.44
N ALA A 160 0.27 -11.47 -23.65
CA ALA A 160 0.56 -12.85 -24.05
C ALA A 160 -0.73 -13.68 -24.07
N LYS A 161 -1.60 -13.51 -23.06
CA LYS A 161 -2.92 -14.16 -23.00
C LYS A 161 -3.96 -13.54 -23.95
N LEU A 162 -3.80 -12.26 -24.28
CA LEU A 162 -4.62 -11.57 -25.29
C LEU A 162 -4.31 -12.04 -26.72
N ASN A 163 -3.06 -12.44 -26.97
CA ASN A 163 -2.61 -12.99 -28.25
C ASN A 163 -2.73 -14.52 -28.34
N ASP A 164 -2.73 -15.23 -27.19
CA ASP A 164 -2.95 -16.67 -27.10
C ASP A 164 -3.73 -17.02 -25.80
N PRO A 165 -5.04 -17.27 -25.90
CA PRO A 165 -5.89 -17.59 -24.75
C PRO A 165 -5.49 -18.87 -23.99
N THR A 166 -4.68 -19.75 -24.60
CA THR A 166 -4.35 -21.08 -24.06
C THR A 166 -3.12 -21.10 -23.14
N LEU A 167 -2.42 -19.97 -23.00
CA LEU A 167 -1.17 -19.86 -22.22
C LEU A 167 -1.38 -20.17 -20.73
N ALA A 168 -0.59 -21.10 -20.17
CA ALA A 168 -0.71 -21.58 -18.79
C ALA A 168 0.47 -21.12 -17.89
N GLY A 169 0.23 -21.07 -16.58
CA GLY A 169 1.17 -20.48 -15.59
C GLY A 169 2.57 -21.11 -15.51
N LYS A 170 2.77 -22.32 -16.06
CA LYS A 170 4.08 -23.00 -16.12
C LYS A 170 5.00 -22.37 -17.17
N ASP A 171 4.43 -21.77 -18.21
CA ASP A 171 5.17 -21.15 -19.33
C ASP A 171 5.82 -19.81 -18.94
N TYR A 172 5.33 -19.18 -17.86
CA TYR A 172 5.87 -17.94 -17.31
C TYR A 172 7.16 -18.10 -16.49
N GLN A 173 7.54 -19.33 -16.12
CA GLN A 173 8.60 -19.55 -15.13
C GLN A 173 10.04 -19.46 -15.69
N LYS A 174 10.21 -19.28 -17.01
CA LYS A 174 11.54 -19.39 -17.66
C LYS A 174 12.30 -18.09 -17.90
N SER A 175 11.82 -16.93 -17.44
CA SER A 175 12.34 -15.65 -17.92
C SER A 175 12.94 -14.74 -16.85
N ASN A 176 14.01 -14.06 -17.25
CA ASN A 176 14.72 -13.08 -16.44
C ASN A 176 13.81 -11.85 -16.23
N ARG A 177 13.14 -11.80 -15.06
CA ARG A 177 12.03 -10.90 -14.68
C ARG A 177 12.24 -9.40 -14.98
N LEU A 178 13.47 -8.93 -15.18
CA LEU A 178 13.75 -7.53 -15.50
C LEU A 178 13.53 -7.20 -16.99
N HIS A 179 13.84 -8.14 -17.89
CA HIS A 179 13.74 -7.92 -19.34
C HIS A 179 12.27 -7.90 -19.78
N GLU A 180 11.46 -8.83 -19.29
CA GLU A 180 10.02 -8.88 -19.60
C GLU A 180 9.26 -7.65 -19.15
N ASN A 181 9.62 -7.08 -18.00
CA ASN A 181 8.98 -5.86 -17.50
C ASN A 181 9.28 -4.66 -18.41
N LEU A 182 10.46 -4.61 -19.03
CA LEU A 182 10.82 -3.57 -20.00
C LEU A 182 10.13 -3.79 -21.35
N THR A 183 10.02 -5.04 -21.79
CA THR A 183 9.27 -5.42 -23.00
C THR A 183 7.80 -5.01 -22.86
N LYS A 184 7.14 -5.44 -21.77
CA LYS A 184 5.73 -5.12 -21.50
C LYS A 184 5.49 -3.60 -21.39
N ALA A 185 6.37 -2.88 -20.71
CA ALA A 185 6.27 -1.43 -20.59
C ALA A 185 6.47 -0.71 -21.94
N THR A 186 7.33 -1.23 -22.83
CA THR A 186 7.53 -0.66 -24.18
C THR A 186 6.29 -0.86 -25.05
N LEU A 187 5.69 -2.06 -25.02
CA LEU A 187 4.45 -2.35 -25.76
C LEU A 187 3.28 -1.46 -25.31
N LEU A 188 3.15 -1.23 -24.00
CA LEU A 188 2.16 -0.32 -23.42
C LEU A 188 2.37 1.13 -23.85
N ARG A 189 3.61 1.62 -23.78
CA ARG A 189 3.96 2.99 -24.22
C ARG A 189 3.58 3.22 -25.68
N ASP A 190 3.75 2.20 -26.51
CA ASP A 190 3.54 2.25 -27.94
C ASP A 190 2.09 1.91 -28.36
N ASP A 191 1.15 1.89 -27.41
CA ASP A 191 -0.29 1.62 -27.62
C ASP A 191 -0.55 0.32 -28.41
N PHE A 192 0.27 -0.71 -28.14
CA PHE A 192 0.19 -2.00 -28.83
C PHE A 192 0.17 -1.86 -30.36
N ARG A 193 0.96 -0.90 -30.84
CA ARG A 193 0.99 -0.52 -32.24
C ARG A 193 2.43 -0.51 -32.70
N CYS A 194 2.67 -1.10 -33.87
CA CYS A 194 3.98 -0.97 -34.51
C CYS A 194 4.30 0.51 -34.71
N GLN A 195 5.43 0.98 -34.20
CA GLN A 195 5.82 2.38 -34.32
C GLN A 195 6.37 2.74 -35.70
N GLN A 196 6.50 1.76 -36.60
CA GLN A 196 6.96 1.95 -37.97
C GLN A 196 5.81 1.91 -38.99
N CYS A 197 5.01 0.83 -38.99
CA CYS A 197 3.91 0.65 -39.96
C CYS A 197 2.53 0.76 -39.33
N HIS A 198 2.46 1.06 -38.03
CA HIS A 198 1.22 1.43 -37.35
C HIS A 198 0.14 0.34 -37.26
N VAL A 199 0.45 -0.91 -37.64
CA VAL A 199 -0.43 -2.06 -37.49
C VAL A 199 -0.65 -2.41 -36.01
N LYS A 200 -1.87 -2.86 -35.68
CA LYS A 200 -2.31 -3.39 -34.38
C LYS A 200 -2.72 -4.87 -34.53
N ASN A 201 -2.99 -5.58 -33.43
CA ASN A 201 -3.51 -6.96 -33.42
C ASN A 201 -2.66 -7.97 -34.21
N THR A 202 -1.33 -7.86 -34.09
CA THR A 202 -0.38 -8.80 -34.68
C THR A 202 0.66 -9.17 -33.65
N ARG A 203 1.50 -10.18 -33.93
CA ARG A 203 2.71 -10.43 -33.16
C ARG A 203 3.60 -9.18 -33.16
N LEU A 204 3.79 -8.62 -31.97
CA LEU A 204 4.61 -7.45 -31.71
C LEU A 204 5.85 -7.86 -30.92
N GLU A 205 6.98 -7.29 -31.30
CA GLU A 205 8.31 -7.56 -30.77
C GLU A 205 8.95 -6.23 -30.35
N VAL A 206 9.78 -6.28 -29.31
CA VAL A 206 10.47 -5.09 -28.80
C VAL A 206 11.91 -5.12 -29.28
N HIS A 207 12.28 -4.07 -30.01
CA HIS A 207 13.59 -3.92 -30.64
C HIS A 207 14.42 -2.84 -29.95
N HIS A 208 15.73 -3.00 -29.93
CA HIS A 208 16.65 -1.97 -29.45
C HIS A 208 16.92 -0.91 -30.53
N ILE A 209 16.61 0.35 -30.24
CA ILE A 209 16.86 1.47 -31.17
C ILE A 209 18.36 1.59 -31.45
N LYS A 210 19.18 1.62 -30.39
CA LYS A 210 20.63 1.38 -30.47
C LYS A 210 20.90 -0.09 -30.14
N PRO A 211 21.48 -0.88 -31.05
CA PRO A 211 21.75 -2.30 -30.84
C PRO A 211 22.56 -2.57 -29.55
N SER A 212 22.30 -3.71 -28.91
CA SER A 212 23.04 -4.12 -27.71
C SER A 212 24.53 -4.33 -27.99
N SER A 213 24.88 -4.81 -29.19
CA SER A 213 26.26 -4.99 -29.67
C SER A 213 27.06 -3.67 -29.70
N GLU A 214 26.38 -2.55 -29.94
CA GLU A 214 26.98 -1.21 -29.96
C GLU A 214 26.90 -0.48 -28.60
N GLY A 215 26.62 -1.22 -27.53
CA GLY A 215 26.50 -0.68 -26.17
C GLY A 215 25.13 -0.04 -25.86
N GLY A 216 24.09 -0.36 -26.63
CA GLY A 216 22.72 0.01 -26.32
C GLY A 216 22.24 -0.59 -24.99
N LYS A 217 21.75 0.27 -24.08
CA LYS A 217 21.29 -0.19 -22.76
C LYS A 217 19.84 -0.71 -22.83
N ASN A 218 19.53 -1.72 -22.02
CA ASN A 218 18.17 -2.21 -21.74
C ASN A 218 17.37 -1.17 -20.95
N THR A 219 16.93 -0.12 -21.64
CA THR A 219 16.13 0.96 -21.07
C THR A 219 14.98 1.23 -22.00
N ILE A 220 13.79 1.52 -21.46
CA ILE A 220 12.58 1.81 -22.23
C ILE A 220 12.76 2.89 -23.31
N LYS A 221 13.63 3.88 -23.08
CA LYS A 221 14.01 4.90 -24.07
C LYS A 221 14.70 4.33 -25.30
N ASN A 222 15.43 3.24 -25.13
CA ASN A 222 16.18 2.54 -26.17
C ASN A 222 15.38 1.36 -26.76
N LEU A 223 14.12 1.19 -26.38
CA LEU A 223 13.25 0.12 -26.84
C LEU A 223 12.10 0.68 -27.66
N ILE A 224 11.69 -0.05 -28.70
CA ILE A 224 10.58 0.30 -29.59
C ILE A 224 9.77 -0.93 -30.01
N THR A 225 8.46 -0.78 -30.10
CA THR A 225 7.53 -1.84 -30.50
C THR A 225 7.41 -1.92 -32.02
N LEU A 226 7.63 -3.10 -32.57
CA LEU A 226 7.56 -3.39 -34.01
C LEU A 226 6.77 -4.66 -34.28
N CYS A 227 6.11 -4.77 -35.44
CA CYS A 227 5.60 -6.06 -35.89
C CYS A 227 6.76 -6.93 -36.40
N SER A 228 6.60 -8.26 -36.41
CA SER A 228 7.67 -9.18 -36.85
C SER A 228 8.21 -8.83 -38.25
N LYS A 229 7.35 -8.39 -39.19
CA LYS A 229 7.79 -7.94 -40.52
C LYS A 229 8.75 -6.74 -40.42
N CYS A 230 8.35 -5.65 -39.76
CA CYS A 230 9.19 -4.47 -39.60
C CYS A 230 10.47 -4.78 -38.81
N HIS A 231 10.38 -5.64 -37.79
CA HIS A 231 11.52 -6.07 -36.99
C HIS A 231 12.59 -6.76 -37.86
N SER A 232 12.21 -7.75 -38.68
CA SER A 232 13.14 -8.42 -39.60
C SER A 232 13.70 -7.49 -40.69
N HIS A 233 12.89 -6.53 -41.17
CA HIS A 233 13.36 -5.56 -42.18
C HIS A 233 14.39 -4.58 -41.62
N ILE A 234 14.36 -4.31 -40.31
CA ILE A 234 15.38 -3.49 -39.64
C ILE A 234 16.67 -4.29 -39.45
N HIS A 235 16.60 -5.56 -39.02
CA HIS A 235 17.78 -6.43 -38.92
C HIS A 235 18.47 -6.66 -40.27
N SER A 236 17.70 -6.74 -41.35
CA SER A 236 18.23 -6.88 -42.72
C SER A 236 18.61 -5.56 -43.38
N GLY A 237 18.55 -4.43 -42.66
CA GLY A 237 18.96 -3.10 -43.16
C GLY A 237 18.02 -2.49 -44.21
N LYS A 238 16.89 -3.14 -44.54
CA LYS A 238 15.90 -2.67 -45.53
C LYS A 238 15.10 -1.46 -45.06
N ILE A 239 14.99 -1.26 -43.74
CA ILE A 239 14.27 -0.15 -43.12
C ILE A 239 15.15 0.47 -42.03
N ARG A 240 15.26 1.80 -42.01
CA ARG A 240 15.90 2.54 -40.90
C ARG A 240 14.83 3.18 -40.01
N LEU A 241 14.99 3.03 -38.69
CA LEU A 241 14.12 3.65 -37.69
C LEU A 241 14.29 5.18 -37.73
N LYS A 242 13.18 5.92 -37.94
CA LYS A 242 13.20 7.40 -38.00
C LYS A 242 13.22 8.07 -36.62
N THR A 243 12.95 7.32 -35.55
CA THR A 243 12.74 7.85 -34.19
C THR A 243 13.99 7.74 -33.30
N LYS A 244 14.40 8.85 -32.68
CA LYS A 244 15.54 8.89 -31.73
C LYS A 244 15.19 8.44 -30.29
N GLY A 245 14.15 7.62 -30.14
CA GLY A 245 13.56 7.26 -28.84
C GLY A 245 12.73 8.39 -28.25
N VAL A 246 11.75 8.04 -27.40
CA VAL A 246 10.84 9.02 -26.80
C VAL A 246 11.55 9.76 -25.67
N SER A 247 11.81 11.06 -25.85
CA SER A 247 12.17 11.95 -24.75
C SER A 247 10.90 12.55 -24.15
N GLY A 248 10.63 12.28 -22.88
CA GLY A 248 9.69 13.11 -22.10
C GLY A 248 8.52 12.41 -21.39
N PHE A 249 8.34 11.08 -21.49
CA PHE A 249 7.13 10.44 -20.94
C PHE A 249 7.36 9.59 -19.68
N GLU A 250 6.25 9.38 -18.95
CA GLU A 250 6.02 8.91 -17.59
C GLU A 250 6.54 7.49 -17.22
N ASP A 251 7.48 6.96 -17.99
CA ASP A 251 8.06 5.62 -17.92
C ASP A 251 8.60 5.21 -16.55
N LYS A 252 9.20 6.16 -15.82
CA LYS A 252 9.70 5.90 -14.47
C LYS A 252 8.54 5.63 -13.50
N ILE A 253 7.38 6.25 -13.70
CA ILE A 253 6.23 6.11 -12.79
C ILE A 253 5.55 4.76 -13.02
N ALA A 254 5.32 4.39 -14.29
CA ALA A 254 4.79 3.08 -14.65
C ALA A 254 5.68 1.93 -14.15
N GLN A 255 6.98 1.97 -14.44
CA GLN A 255 7.93 0.94 -14.00
C GLN A 255 7.99 0.83 -12.46
N ARG A 256 7.98 1.95 -11.73
CA ARG A 256 7.96 1.94 -10.26
C ARG A 256 6.67 1.36 -9.70
N THR A 257 5.54 1.63 -10.36
CA THR A 257 4.22 1.14 -9.94
C THR A 257 4.14 -0.38 -10.11
N MET A 258 4.62 -0.91 -11.24
CA MET A 258 4.70 -2.34 -11.50
C MET A 258 5.62 -3.07 -10.50
N GLN A 259 6.82 -2.53 -10.26
CA GLN A 259 7.76 -3.09 -9.28
C GLN A 259 7.16 -3.13 -7.87
N GLY A 260 6.39 -2.11 -7.48
CA GLY A 260 5.68 -2.07 -6.21
C GLY A 260 4.56 -3.12 -6.11
N LYS A 261 3.77 -3.32 -7.18
CA LYS A 261 2.74 -4.37 -7.23
C LYS A 261 3.36 -5.77 -7.15
N HIS A 262 4.44 -6.03 -7.89
CA HIS A 262 5.14 -7.32 -7.82
C HIS A 262 5.70 -7.60 -6.42
N TYR A 263 6.27 -6.59 -5.75
CA TYR A 263 6.73 -6.75 -4.37
C TYR A 263 5.59 -7.02 -3.40
N LEU A 264 4.45 -6.36 -3.57
CA LEU A 264 3.24 -6.62 -2.77
C LEU A 264 2.81 -8.08 -2.95
N GLU A 265 2.62 -8.52 -4.18
CA GLU A 265 2.27 -9.90 -4.53
C GLU A 265 3.22 -10.91 -3.86
N MET A 266 4.54 -10.76 -4.05
CA MET A 266 5.53 -11.70 -3.54
C MET A 266 5.53 -11.83 -2.02
N ASN A 267 5.06 -10.82 -1.29
CA ASN A 267 4.94 -10.89 0.16
C ASN A 267 3.56 -11.39 0.62
N ILE A 268 2.50 -11.12 -0.14
CA ILE A 268 1.15 -11.62 0.17
C ILE A 268 1.08 -13.14 -0.04
N ARG A 269 1.63 -13.65 -1.14
CA ARG A 269 1.71 -15.09 -1.46
C ARG A 269 2.43 -15.94 -0.40
N LYS A 270 3.18 -15.32 0.52
CA LYS A 270 3.84 -16.05 1.60
C LYS A 270 2.88 -16.49 2.71
N LYS A 271 1.70 -15.87 2.79
CA LYS A 271 0.75 -16.06 3.90
C LYS A 271 -0.68 -16.29 3.45
N TYR A 272 -1.06 -15.77 2.29
CA TYR A 272 -2.43 -15.82 1.78
C TYR A 272 -2.45 -16.44 0.38
N ASP A 273 -3.58 -17.06 0.06
CA ASP A 273 -3.91 -17.37 -1.32
C ASP A 273 -4.00 -16.06 -2.12
N PHE A 274 -3.63 -16.13 -3.39
CA PHE A 274 -3.44 -14.92 -4.17
C PHE A 274 -3.86 -15.11 -5.61
N GLU A 275 -4.71 -14.20 -6.07
CA GLU A 275 -5.18 -14.12 -7.44
C GLU A 275 -4.94 -12.72 -8.01
N ARG A 276 -4.82 -12.66 -9.34
CA ARG A 276 -4.72 -11.40 -10.07
C ARG A 276 -5.91 -11.29 -11.00
N VAL A 277 -6.41 -10.07 -11.11
CA VAL A 277 -7.45 -9.70 -12.07
C VAL A 277 -6.97 -8.54 -12.93
N TYR A 278 -7.52 -8.41 -14.13
CA TYR A 278 -7.15 -7.33 -15.03
C TYR A 278 -8.09 -6.13 -14.88
N GLY A 279 -7.54 -4.92 -14.99
CA GLY A 279 -8.30 -3.69 -14.80
C GLY A 279 -9.48 -3.49 -15.75
N TYR A 280 -9.41 -4.03 -16.98
CA TYR A 280 -10.55 -3.98 -17.90
C TYR A 280 -11.71 -4.84 -17.41
N GLN A 281 -11.43 -6.05 -16.90
CA GLN A 281 -12.44 -6.98 -16.40
C GLN A 281 -13.15 -6.38 -15.18
N THR A 282 -12.39 -5.77 -14.27
CA THR A 282 -12.94 -5.15 -13.06
C THR A 282 -13.77 -3.92 -13.39
N ALA A 283 -13.33 -3.11 -14.38
CA ALA A 283 -14.07 -1.94 -14.81
C ALA A 283 -15.40 -2.27 -15.51
N GLU A 284 -15.43 -3.31 -16.34
CA GLU A 284 -16.65 -3.81 -16.98
C GLU A 284 -17.60 -4.41 -15.93
N PHE A 285 -17.09 -5.29 -15.08
CA PHE A 285 -17.88 -5.92 -14.02
C PHE A 285 -18.45 -4.90 -13.03
N ARG A 286 -17.69 -3.86 -12.67
CA ARG A 286 -18.20 -2.76 -11.84
C ARG A 286 -19.40 -2.06 -12.47
N LYS A 287 -19.38 -1.82 -13.79
CA LYS A 287 -20.51 -1.22 -14.51
C LYS A 287 -21.70 -2.15 -14.53
N GLU A 288 -21.49 -3.45 -14.76
CA GLU A 288 -22.53 -4.47 -14.71
C GLU A 288 -23.24 -4.52 -13.34
N LEU A 289 -22.47 -4.38 -12.26
CA LEU A 289 -22.98 -4.32 -10.89
C LEU A 289 -23.61 -2.96 -10.51
N GLY A 290 -23.54 -1.95 -11.38
CA GLY A 290 -24.06 -0.59 -11.07
C GLY A 290 -23.31 0.10 -9.93
N LEU A 291 -22.06 -0.26 -9.67
CA LEU A 291 -21.28 0.26 -8.56
C LEU A 291 -20.72 1.67 -8.87
N PRO A 292 -20.62 2.56 -7.86
CA PRO A 292 -20.01 3.88 -8.03
C PRO A 292 -18.54 3.76 -8.46
N LYS A 293 -17.97 4.83 -9.00
CA LYS A 293 -16.56 4.89 -9.38
C LYS A 293 -15.71 5.40 -8.21
N ASP A 294 -15.55 4.57 -7.19
CA ASP A 294 -14.70 4.81 -6.03
C ASP A 294 -13.74 3.64 -5.77
N HIS A 295 -12.61 3.90 -5.10
CA HIS A 295 -11.57 2.90 -4.84
C HIS A 295 -12.07 1.66 -4.06
N ASP A 296 -13.01 1.80 -3.13
CA ASP A 296 -13.55 0.70 -2.33
C ASP A 296 -14.60 -0.12 -3.10
N SER A 297 -15.38 0.54 -3.98
CA SER A 297 -16.25 -0.15 -4.93
C SER A 297 -15.45 -0.88 -6.02
N ASP A 298 -14.34 -0.32 -6.50
CA ASP A 298 -13.41 -1.00 -7.41
C ASP A 298 -12.82 -2.25 -6.69
N ALA A 299 -12.43 -2.11 -5.43
CA ALA A 299 -11.99 -3.23 -4.60
C ALA A 299 -13.08 -4.30 -4.37
N LEU A 300 -14.35 -3.92 -4.24
CA LEU A 300 -15.46 -4.87 -4.16
C LEU A 300 -15.62 -5.63 -5.48
N ALA A 301 -15.57 -4.95 -6.62
CA ALA A 301 -15.62 -5.57 -7.95
C ALA A 301 -14.46 -6.56 -8.13
N ILE A 302 -13.25 -6.19 -7.70
CA ILE A 302 -12.07 -7.08 -7.68
C ILE A 302 -12.34 -8.33 -6.84
N ALA A 303 -12.89 -8.19 -5.64
CA ALA A 303 -13.14 -9.31 -4.73
C ALA A 303 -14.22 -10.28 -5.23
N THR A 304 -15.18 -9.78 -6.02
CA THR A 304 -16.36 -10.54 -6.45
C THR A 304 -16.25 -11.10 -7.87
N LEU A 305 -15.32 -10.59 -8.70
CA LEU A 305 -15.17 -10.95 -10.11
C LEU A 305 -15.11 -12.47 -10.35
N GLY A 306 -14.28 -13.19 -9.59
CA GLY A 306 -14.11 -14.64 -9.76
C GLY A 306 -15.35 -15.48 -9.38
N THR A 307 -16.24 -14.92 -8.55
CA THR A 307 -17.47 -15.60 -8.11
C THR A 307 -18.70 -15.18 -8.90
N GLY A 308 -18.65 -14.06 -9.63
CA GLY A 308 -19.79 -13.48 -10.36
C GLY A 308 -20.93 -13.00 -9.46
N LYS A 309 -20.76 -13.01 -8.14
CA LYS A 309 -21.84 -12.72 -7.19
C LYS A 309 -22.10 -11.23 -7.08
N ARG A 310 -23.38 -10.87 -7.03
CA ARG A 310 -23.85 -9.49 -6.82
C ARG A 310 -24.01 -9.23 -5.33
N ILE A 311 -23.06 -8.52 -4.73
CA ILE A 311 -23.13 -8.09 -3.33
C ILE A 311 -23.66 -6.66 -3.25
N ARG A 312 -24.65 -6.42 -2.38
CA ARG A 312 -25.16 -5.07 -2.14
C ARG A 312 -24.03 -4.18 -1.60
N PHE A 313 -23.73 -3.09 -2.31
CA PHE A 313 -22.73 -2.13 -1.86
C PHE A 313 -23.23 -1.30 -0.69
N HIS A 314 -22.41 -1.19 0.35
CA HIS A 314 -22.64 -0.33 1.51
C HIS A 314 -21.30 -0.01 2.20
N ARG A 315 -21.32 1.02 3.06
CA ARG A 315 -20.14 1.49 3.82
C ARG A 315 -20.35 1.41 5.33
N ASP A 316 -21.14 0.44 5.81
CA ASP A 316 -21.48 0.33 7.25
C ASP A 316 -20.24 0.10 8.13
N ASN A 317 -19.27 -0.70 7.66
CA ASN A 317 -17.97 -0.91 8.31
C ASN A 317 -16.84 -0.32 7.48
N PHE A 318 -16.98 0.95 7.12
CA PHE A 318 -15.97 1.65 6.34
C PHE A 318 -14.92 2.34 7.23
N TYR A 319 -13.66 2.12 6.91
CA TYR A 319 -12.53 2.74 7.63
C TYR A 319 -11.55 3.44 6.70
N THR A 320 -11.17 4.65 7.08
CA THR A 320 -9.99 5.32 6.53
C THR A 320 -8.80 5.01 7.41
N ILE A 321 -7.72 4.52 6.81
CA ILE A 321 -6.52 4.07 7.50
C ILE A 321 -5.37 5.01 7.18
N ASN A 322 -4.75 5.56 8.22
CA ASN A 322 -3.56 6.40 8.12
C ASN A 322 -2.40 5.76 8.87
N PHE A 323 -1.17 6.15 8.49
CA PHE A 323 0.04 5.64 9.13
C PHE A 323 0.70 6.71 9.99
N ARG A 324 1.06 6.33 11.22
CA ARG A 324 1.79 7.18 12.16
C ARG A 324 3.19 6.62 12.41
N PRO A 325 4.23 7.47 12.38
CA PRO A 325 5.54 7.05 12.88
C PRO A 325 5.48 6.91 14.41
N VAL A 326 5.76 5.70 14.91
CA VAL A 326 5.81 5.38 16.36
C VAL A 326 7.22 5.57 16.93
N GLN A 327 8.24 5.56 16.07
CA GLN A 327 9.63 5.81 16.47
C GLN A 327 10.28 6.82 15.54
N THR A 328 10.94 7.82 16.12
CA THR A 328 11.81 8.74 15.39
C THR A 328 13.26 8.27 15.53
N ARG A 329 13.86 7.71 14.46
CA ARG A 329 15.29 7.37 14.44
C ARG A 329 16.21 8.57 14.14
N ARG A 330 15.73 9.81 14.34
CA ARG A 330 16.55 11.01 14.20
C ARG A 330 17.37 11.14 15.47
N ARG A 331 18.63 10.68 15.43
CA ARG A 331 19.49 10.68 16.62
C ARG A 331 20.00 12.06 17.04
N TYR A 332 19.95 13.09 16.20
CA TYR A 332 20.54 14.38 16.56
C TYR A 332 19.75 15.51 15.89
N HIS A 333 19.29 16.42 16.74
CA HIS A 333 18.93 17.83 16.57
C HIS A 333 18.45 18.34 15.19
N ASP A 334 17.46 19.24 15.19
CA ASP A 334 17.11 19.98 13.98
C ASP A 334 18.30 20.81 13.46
N LEU A 335 18.17 21.28 12.21
CA LEU A 335 19.16 22.19 11.64
C LEU A 335 19.37 23.38 12.60
N PRO A 336 20.62 23.83 12.80
CA PRO A 336 20.87 25.00 13.65
C PRO A 336 20.07 26.19 13.13
N VAL A 337 19.42 26.91 14.04
CA VAL A 337 18.66 28.12 13.75
C VAL A 337 19.59 29.31 14.03
N ASN A 338 19.47 30.43 13.31
CA ASN A 338 20.30 31.59 13.62
C ASN A 338 20.02 32.05 15.07
N GLY A 339 21.09 32.18 15.88
CA GLY A 339 20.99 32.56 17.30
C GLY A 339 20.71 31.42 18.27
N ALA A 340 20.31 30.22 17.81
CA ALA A 340 20.13 29.05 18.65
C ALA A 340 20.89 27.87 18.04
N GLY A 341 21.76 27.23 18.83
CA GLY A 341 22.52 26.06 18.38
C GLY A 341 21.62 24.88 17.96
N ARG A 342 22.18 23.68 18.00
CA ARG A 342 21.41 22.48 17.63
C ARG A 342 20.27 22.21 18.62
N VAL A 343 19.02 22.42 18.22
CA VAL A 343 17.83 22.17 19.07
C VAL A 343 17.40 20.69 18.99
N LYS A 344 17.11 20.06 20.13
CA LYS A 344 16.68 18.64 20.19
C LYS A 344 15.30 18.49 19.54
N TYR A 345 15.15 17.50 18.64
CA TYR A 345 13.94 17.30 17.81
C TYR A 345 12.67 16.91 18.60
N GLN A 346 12.82 16.19 19.71
CA GLN A 346 11.74 15.88 20.65
C GLN A 346 12.21 16.21 22.07
N LEU A 347 11.44 17.06 22.77
CA LEU A 347 11.71 17.45 24.14
C LEU A 347 11.39 16.30 25.11
N ASN A 348 10.17 15.74 25.04
CA ASN A 348 9.71 14.63 25.90
C ASN A 348 9.14 13.48 25.04
N GLU A 349 9.75 12.29 25.10
CA GLU A 349 9.31 11.09 24.37
C GLU A 349 8.15 10.37 25.08
N ASP A 350 8.14 10.42 26.41
CA ASP A 350 7.10 9.91 27.28
C ASP A 350 6.94 10.79 28.53
N SER A 351 5.83 10.61 29.25
CA SER A 351 5.59 11.21 30.57
C SER A 351 4.76 10.25 31.41
N GLU A 352 5.31 9.81 32.55
CA GLU A 352 4.68 8.83 33.45
C GLU A 352 4.16 7.59 32.69
N GLY A 353 4.92 7.13 31.70
CA GLY A 353 4.58 5.98 30.87
C GLY A 353 3.58 6.26 29.73
N PHE A 354 3.03 7.47 29.59
CA PHE A 354 2.21 7.85 28.44
C PHE A 354 3.05 8.32 27.26
N ARG A 355 2.61 7.99 26.05
CA ARG A 355 3.32 8.35 24.80
C ARG A 355 2.39 9.07 23.83
N LYS A 356 3.00 9.82 22.92
CA LYS A 356 2.28 10.46 21.81
C LYS A 356 1.51 9.43 20.99
N GLY A 357 0.19 9.55 20.96
CA GLY A 357 -0.71 8.68 20.22
C GLY A 357 -1.42 7.62 21.01
N ASP A 358 -1.10 7.49 22.30
CA ASP A 358 -1.94 6.76 23.23
C ASP A 358 -3.35 7.37 23.25
N ILE A 359 -4.36 6.51 23.40
CA ILE A 359 -5.75 6.90 23.66
C ILE A 359 -5.97 6.78 25.15
N VAL A 360 -6.44 7.86 25.77
CA VAL A 360 -6.60 7.98 27.21
C VAL A 360 -8.00 8.43 27.57
N LEU A 361 -8.50 7.97 28.70
CA LEU A 361 -9.69 8.48 29.37
C LEU A 361 -9.25 9.57 30.35
N VAL A 362 -9.67 10.81 30.09
CA VAL A 362 -9.30 11.98 30.88
C VAL A 362 -10.44 12.30 31.85
N LYS A 363 -10.12 12.42 33.14
CA LYS A 363 -11.08 12.71 34.23
C LYS A 363 -12.30 11.79 34.21
N ASN A 364 -12.09 10.50 33.90
CA ASN A 364 -13.13 9.46 33.76
C ASN A 364 -14.30 9.80 32.81
N ARG A 365 -14.12 10.79 31.92
CA ARG A 365 -15.23 11.31 31.09
C ARG A 365 -14.87 11.46 29.63
N TYR A 366 -13.67 11.96 29.31
CA TYR A 366 -13.32 12.34 27.94
C TYR A 366 -12.31 11.38 27.33
N VAL A 367 -12.67 10.72 26.23
CA VAL A 367 -11.73 9.89 25.46
C VAL A 367 -10.92 10.80 24.53
N LYS A 368 -9.62 10.89 24.76
CA LYS A 368 -8.71 11.77 24.02
C LYS A 368 -7.51 11.00 23.48
N GLN A 369 -6.98 11.46 22.35
CA GLN A 369 -5.69 11.01 21.84
C GLN A 369 -4.60 11.99 22.23
N VAL A 370 -3.49 11.48 22.78
CA VAL A 370 -2.30 12.29 23.12
C VAL A 370 -1.65 12.78 21.82
N ASN A 371 -1.60 14.09 21.61
CA ASN A 371 -1.01 14.72 20.41
C ASN A 371 0.45 15.13 20.61
N SER A 372 0.78 15.58 21.82
CA SER A 372 2.11 15.95 22.25
C SER A 372 2.19 15.91 23.77
N ILE A 373 3.41 15.99 24.28
CA ILE A 373 3.70 16.09 25.71
C ILE A 373 4.43 17.42 25.89
N TYR A 374 3.90 18.29 26.74
CA TYR A 374 4.51 19.59 27.04
C TYR A 374 5.80 19.41 27.85
N SER A 375 6.63 20.45 27.89
CA SER A 375 7.84 20.49 28.73
C SER A 375 7.52 20.22 30.20
N THR A 376 6.34 20.64 30.67
CA THR A 376 5.82 20.40 32.02
C THR A 376 5.39 18.95 32.30
N GLY A 377 5.45 18.06 31.31
CA GLY A 377 4.94 16.68 31.40
C GLY A 377 3.44 16.54 31.13
N ALA A 378 2.70 17.66 31.02
CA ALA A 378 1.27 17.60 30.71
C ALA A 378 1.00 17.03 29.30
N LEU A 379 -0.02 16.17 29.20
CA LEU A 379 -0.48 15.57 27.96
C LEU A 379 -1.37 16.56 27.22
N ALA A 380 -1.05 16.83 25.95
CA ALA A 380 -1.81 17.75 25.10
C ALA A 380 -2.75 16.98 24.17
N PHE A 381 -3.97 17.49 24.02
CA PHE A 381 -5.03 16.89 23.22
C PHE A 381 -5.51 17.83 22.12
N LYS A 382 -6.37 17.33 21.22
CA LYS A 382 -7.09 18.21 20.28
C LYS A 382 -8.05 19.11 21.08
N ARG A 383 -7.97 20.42 20.83
CA ARG A 383 -8.91 21.41 21.39
C ARG A 383 -10.30 21.16 20.80
N VAL A 384 -11.26 20.91 21.69
CA VAL A 384 -12.68 20.74 21.38
C VAL A 384 -13.42 21.56 22.43
N LYS A 385 -14.40 22.37 22.01
CA LYS A 385 -15.16 23.23 22.93
C LYS A 385 -15.83 22.37 24.01
N GLY A 386 -15.65 22.75 25.28
CA GLY A 386 -16.20 22.01 26.42
C GLY A 386 -15.37 20.81 26.89
N GLU A 387 -14.25 20.48 26.23
CA GLU A 387 -13.38 19.37 26.62
C GLU A 387 -11.98 19.87 27.03
N PRO A 388 -11.24 19.15 27.91
CA PRO A 388 -9.89 19.53 28.29
C PRO A 388 -8.94 19.52 27.07
N GLY A 389 -8.24 20.64 26.87
CA GLY A 389 -7.19 20.77 25.85
C GLY A 389 -5.86 20.14 26.27
N SER A 390 -5.65 19.97 27.57
CA SER A 390 -4.51 19.28 28.18
C SER A 390 -4.89 18.70 29.53
N SER A 391 -4.08 17.76 30.04
CA SER A 391 -4.23 17.22 31.39
C SER A 391 -2.90 16.67 31.89
N ILE A 392 -2.71 16.66 33.21
CA ILE A 392 -1.62 15.92 33.86
C ILE A 392 -1.84 14.40 33.72
N PRO A 393 -0.76 13.59 33.65
CA PRO A 393 -0.85 12.14 33.52
C PRO A 393 -1.72 11.45 34.57
N LYS A 394 -1.65 11.89 35.83
CA LYS A 394 -2.45 11.34 36.95
C LYS A 394 -3.97 11.37 36.74
N ASN A 395 -4.46 12.32 35.94
CA ASN A 395 -5.89 12.44 35.60
C ASN A 395 -6.28 11.64 34.35
N CYS A 396 -5.36 10.84 33.81
CA CYS A 396 -5.54 10.09 32.58
C CYS A 396 -5.41 8.60 32.86
N GLN A 397 -6.33 7.80 32.33
CA GLN A 397 -6.23 6.35 32.30
C GLN A 397 -5.93 5.90 30.87
N LEU A 398 -4.93 5.04 30.69
CA LEU A 398 -4.62 4.48 29.38
C LEU A 398 -5.73 3.53 28.92
N LEU A 399 -6.29 3.77 27.73
CA LEU A 399 -7.25 2.87 27.09
C LEU A 399 -6.59 2.05 25.98
N GLU A 400 -5.80 2.69 25.11
CA GLU A 400 -5.08 2.02 24.04
C GLU A 400 -3.69 2.63 23.86
N ARG A 401 -2.69 1.76 23.64
CA ARG A 401 -1.34 2.18 23.28
C ARG A 401 -1.30 2.69 21.84
N GLN A 402 -0.39 3.63 21.60
CA GLN A 402 -0.12 4.15 20.26
C GLN A 402 0.10 3.00 19.26
N SER A 403 -0.55 3.12 18.12
CA SER A 403 -0.37 2.23 16.97
C SER A 403 0.20 3.01 15.80
N SER A 404 0.99 2.32 14.99
CA SER A 404 1.49 2.87 13.71
C SER A 404 0.46 2.79 12.59
N ILE A 405 -0.62 2.02 12.77
CA ILE A 405 -1.78 1.93 11.88
C ILE A 405 -2.98 2.48 12.64
N VAL A 406 -3.55 3.57 12.15
CA VAL A 406 -4.65 4.27 12.81
C VAL A 406 -5.88 4.17 11.92
N PHE A 407 -6.93 3.55 12.44
CA PHE A 407 -8.23 3.43 11.78
C PHE A 407 -9.12 4.59 12.20
N TYR A 408 -9.78 5.20 11.23
CA TYR A 408 -10.81 6.22 11.44
C TYR A 408 -12.09 5.69 10.81
N SER A 409 -13.15 5.52 11.58
CA SER A 409 -14.47 5.32 11.00
C SER A 409 -14.95 6.64 10.38
N ILE A 410 -15.68 6.56 9.27
CA ILE A 410 -16.56 7.67 8.89
C ILE A 410 -17.53 7.79 10.06
N LYS A 411 -17.46 8.89 10.81
CA LYS A 411 -18.34 9.11 11.95
C LYS A 411 -19.78 8.88 11.51
N CYS A 412 -20.45 7.88 12.07
CA CYS A 412 -21.85 8.09 12.42
C CYS A 412 -21.83 9.16 13.49
N HIS A 413 -22.36 10.32 13.13
CA HIS A 413 -22.70 11.35 14.09
C HIS A 413 -23.65 10.80 15.14
#